data_AF-A0A1Y4UGW8-F1
#
_entry.id   AF-A0A1Y4UGW8-F1
#
_cell.length_a   1.000
_cell.length_b   1.000
_cell.length_c   1.000
_cell.angle_alpha   90.00
_cell.angle_beta   90.00
_cell.angle_gamma   90.00
#
_symmetry.space_group_name_H-M   'P 1'
#
loop_
_entity.id
_entity.type
_entity.pdbx_description
1 polymer ?
#
loop_
_entity_poly.entity_id
_entity_poly.type
_entity_poly.pdbx_seq_one_letter_code
_entity_poly.pdbx_strand_id
1 'polypeptide(L)'
;MSSYYQLVWRENELESYPTDKLNFIFNIINRPFPVSYRQLYPSRIEWQKAVKKHEDLIKRVKNIILKRSDAHDIRQAWLKHHREQADTTNGFTIEQLANKLPHMANQLGAFMEIENIEIKYFDDDFKPRYDLSDFQDITINNYPSSGFKKNGMTKEAFLKLYPQVPENKLDEVLDIADCELEKEDNTVVIPYWYAVNAKRVLVDGDSFIETFDN
;
A
#
# COMPACT_ATOMS: atom_id res chain seq x y z
N MET A 1 3.11 -10.47 -5.19
CA MET A 1 2.40 -10.77 -3.94
C MET A 1 3.37 -10.66 -2.77
N SER A 2 3.44 -9.48 -2.16
CA SER A 2 4.12 -9.27 -0.88
C SER A 2 3.03 -9.17 0.18
N SER A 3 2.64 -10.31 0.78
CA SER A 3 1.59 -10.31 1.79
C SER A 3 2.03 -9.49 3.01
N TYR A 4 1.08 -8.77 3.57
CA TYR A 4 1.20 -7.97 4.79
C TYR A 4 1.80 -8.76 5.99
N TYR A 5 1.86 -10.09 5.93
CA TYR A 5 2.47 -10.98 6.93
C TYR A 5 4.01 -10.94 7.02
N GLN A 6 4.71 -10.23 6.13
CA GLN A 6 6.17 -10.02 6.25
C GLN A 6 6.57 -8.84 7.17
N LEU A 7 5.62 -8.29 7.93
CA LEU A 7 5.85 -7.20 8.88
C LEU A 7 6.58 -7.61 10.16
N VAL A 8 6.80 -8.91 10.39
CA VAL A 8 7.64 -9.36 11.52
C VAL A 8 9.11 -9.25 11.10
N TRP A 9 9.84 -8.38 11.79
CA TRP A 9 11.29 -8.28 11.64
C TRP A 9 11.99 -8.56 12.98
N ARG A 10 13.23 -9.02 12.90
CA ARG A 10 14.09 -9.23 14.07
C ARG A 10 15.25 -8.25 14.01
N GLU A 11 15.47 -7.52 15.11
CA GLU A 11 16.49 -6.47 15.18
C GLU A 11 17.93 -7.00 14.98
N ASN A 12 18.18 -8.29 15.24
CA ASN A 12 19.48 -8.93 15.01
C ASN A 12 19.71 -9.33 13.54
N GLU A 13 18.67 -9.35 12.70
CA GLU A 13 18.73 -9.75 11.30
C GLU A 13 18.72 -8.56 10.32
N LEU A 14 18.70 -7.31 10.82
CA LEU A 14 18.57 -6.11 9.96
C LEU A 14 19.60 -6.03 8.82
N GLU A 15 20.83 -6.47 9.05
CA GLU A 15 21.88 -6.43 8.01
C GLU A 15 21.62 -7.41 6.86
N SER A 16 20.88 -8.51 7.08
CA SER A 16 20.61 -9.54 6.07
C SER A 16 19.38 -9.26 5.22
N TYR A 17 18.52 -8.33 5.63
CA TYR A 17 17.30 -8.02 4.89
C TYR A 17 17.57 -7.29 3.58
N PRO A 18 16.77 -7.49 2.51
CA PRO A 18 16.90 -6.74 1.27
C PRO A 18 16.53 -5.25 1.48
N THR A 19 16.99 -4.39 0.58
CA THR A 19 16.87 -2.93 0.71
C THR A 19 15.42 -2.49 0.76
N ASP A 20 14.55 -3.12 -0.03
CA ASP A 20 13.11 -2.87 -0.04
C ASP A 20 12.46 -3.16 1.32
N LYS A 21 12.83 -4.27 1.95
CA LYS A 21 12.35 -4.62 3.29
C LYS A 21 12.83 -3.61 4.33
N LEU A 22 14.08 -3.14 4.23
CA LEU A 22 14.59 -2.11 5.14
C LEU A 22 13.88 -0.77 4.96
N ASN A 23 13.64 -0.34 3.71
CA ASN A 23 12.88 0.88 3.43
C ASN A 23 11.46 0.77 3.96
N PHE A 24 10.81 -0.39 3.82
CA PHE A 24 9.50 -0.65 4.42
C PHE A 24 9.53 -0.55 5.95
N ILE A 25 10.46 -1.27 6.61
CA ILE A 25 10.66 -1.19 8.06
C ILE A 25 10.86 0.27 8.48
N PHE A 26 11.76 1.01 7.79
CA PHE A 26 12.03 2.42 8.08
C PHE A 26 10.75 3.25 8.00
N ASN A 27 9.95 3.15 6.94
CA ASN A 27 8.71 3.92 6.79
C ASN A 27 7.66 3.61 7.85
N ILE A 28 7.67 2.42 8.44
CA ILE A 28 6.79 2.04 9.56
C ILE A 28 7.27 2.66 10.87
N ILE A 29 8.56 2.49 11.18
CA ILE A 29 9.11 2.91 12.48
C ILE A 29 9.45 4.39 12.54
N ASN A 30 9.65 5.07 11.40
CA ASN A 30 10.01 6.49 11.31
C ASN A 30 8.84 7.42 11.63
N ARG A 31 7.93 6.98 12.51
CA ARG A 31 6.87 7.78 13.10
C ARG A 31 7.22 8.05 14.56
N PRO A 32 6.88 9.24 15.09
CA PRO A 32 7.04 9.52 16.51
C PRO A 32 6.31 8.47 17.35
N PHE A 33 6.92 8.07 18.47
CA PHE A 33 6.28 7.15 19.41
C PHE A 33 4.97 7.79 19.91
N PRO A 34 3.79 7.17 19.71
CA PRO A 34 2.52 7.80 20.05
C PRO A 34 2.44 8.13 21.54
N VAL A 35 1.96 9.33 21.87
CA VAL A 35 1.86 9.79 23.27
C VAL A 35 0.94 8.90 24.11
N SER A 36 -0.07 8.29 23.49
CA SER A 36 -0.98 7.32 24.15
C SER A 36 -0.22 6.12 24.72
N TYR A 37 0.88 5.69 24.09
CA TYR A 37 1.68 4.56 24.57
C TYR A 37 2.43 4.88 25.86
N ARG A 38 2.53 6.15 26.26
CA ARG A 38 3.08 6.56 27.55
C ARG A 38 2.41 5.82 28.72
N GLN A 39 1.10 5.58 28.59
CA GLN A 39 0.28 4.91 29.60
C GLN A 39 0.63 3.43 29.80
N LEU A 40 1.33 2.82 28.84
CA LEU A 40 1.78 1.43 28.89
C LEU A 40 3.06 1.24 29.73
N TYR A 41 3.73 2.34 30.12
CA TYR A 41 5.00 2.28 30.85
C TYR A 41 4.79 2.67 32.32
N PRO A 42 5.17 1.79 33.27
CA PRO A 42 4.96 2.00 34.70
C PRO A 42 5.64 3.26 35.27
N SER A 43 6.75 3.70 34.64
CA SER A 43 7.54 4.83 35.11
C SER A 43 7.99 5.78 33.99
N ARG A 44 8.45 6.98 34.36
CA ARG A 44 9.12 7.91 33.43
C ARG A 44 10.42 7.35 32.86
N ILE A 45 11.17 6.61 33.68
CA ILE A 45 12.46 6.04 33.29
C ILE A 45 12.25 4.97 32.21
N GLU A 46 11.26 4.09 32.37
CA GLU A 46 10.97 3.03 31.38
C GLU A 46 10.48 3.60 30.05
N TRP A 47 9.65 4.64 30.09
CA TRP A 47 9.27 5.37 28.88
C TRP A 47 10.48 5.98 28.16
N GLN A 48 11.37 6.66 28.89
CA GLN A 48 12.58 7.22 28.28
C GLN A 48 13.48 6.14 27.67
N LYS A 49 13.59 4.97 28.31
CA LYS A 49 14.29 3.81 27.73
C LYS A 49 13.63 3.32 26.45
N ALA A 50 12.31 3.24 26.40
CA ALA A 50 11.56 2.81 25.22
C ALA A 50 11.70 3.79 24.06
N VAL A 51 11.54 5.10 24.32
CA VAL A 51 11.74 6.16 23.32
C VAL A 51 13.17 6.11 22.76
N LYS A 52 14.17 6.02 23.64
CA LYS A 52 15.58 5.91 23.20
C LYS A 52 15.80 4.66 22.35
N LYS A 53 15.24 3.50 22.76
CA LYS A 53 15.35 2.27 21.98
C LYS A 53 14.75 2.44 20.58
N HIS A 54 13.59 3.09 20.46
CA HIS A 54 12.94 3.39 19.18
C HIS A 54 13.80 4.30 18.30
N GLU A 55 14.32 5.39 18.85
CA GLU A 55 15.23 6.31 18.14
C GLU A 55 16.52 5.62 17.68
N ASP A 56 17.13 4.80 18.55
CA ASP A 56 18.32 4.02 18.23
C ASP A 56 18.03 3.01 17.09
N LEU A 57 16.85 2.38 17.07
CA LEU A 57 16.41 1.48 16.00
C LEU A 57 16.22 2.23 14.67
N ILE A 58 15.53 3.37 14.67
CA ILE A 58 15.36 4.22 13.48
C ILE A 58 16.73 4.58 12.90
N LYS A 59 17.64 5.06 13.75
CA LYS A 59 19.00 5.45 13.35
C LYS A 59 19.79 4.27 12.79
N ARG A 60 19.67 3.09 13.41
CA ARG A 60 20.34 1.87 12.94
C ARG A 60 19.85 1.46 11.56
N VAL A 61 18.54 1.36 11.35
CA VAL A 61 17.96 1.00 10.04
C VAL A 61 18.37 2.02 8.98
N LYS A 62 18.27 3.33 9.28
CA LYS A 62 18.70 4.40 8.37
C LYS A 62 20.16 4.26 7.95
N ASN A 63 21.05 4.00 8.91
CA ASN A 63 22.48 3.84 8.64
C ASN A 63 22.80 2.60 7.79
N ILE A 64 22.02 1.53 7.92
CA ILE A 64 22.19 0.34 7.07
C ILE A 64 21.82 0.70 5.63
N ILE A 65 20.65 1.33 5.42
CA ILE A 65 20.18 1.71 4.08
C ILE A 65 21.16 2.67 3.40
N LEU A 66 21.63 3.71 4.10
CA LEU A 66 22.59 4.70 3.56
C LEU A 66 23.91 4.11 3.08
N LYS A 67 24.30 2.91 3.54
CA LYS A 67 25.52 2.22 3.11
C LYS A 67 25.31 1.38 1.85
N ARG A 68 24.07 1.20 1.40
CA ARG A 68 23.76 0.33 0.27
C ARG A 68 23.81 1.11 -1.03
N SER A 69 24.44 0.51 -2.04
CA SER A 69 24.50 1.11 -3.38
C SER A 69 23.15 1.12 -4.09
N ASP A 70 22.26 0.19 -3.76
CA ASP A 70 20.93 0.01 -4.37
C ASP A 70 19.81 0.77 -3.65
N ALA A 71 20.16 1.66 -2.71
CA ALA A 71 19.20 2.39 -1.87
C ALA A 71 18.16 3.17 -2.68
N HIS A 72 18.55 3.73 -3.82
CA HIS A 72 17.73 4.60 -4.66
C HIS A 72 17.46 4.05 -6.06
N ASP A 73 17.86 2.81 -6.31
CA ASP A 73 17.61 2.16 -7.61
C ASP A 73 16.11 2.00 -7.86
N ILE A 74 15.74 1.97 -9.15
CA ILE A 74 14.39 1.59 -9.58
C ILE A 74 14.15 0.15 -9.17
N ARG A 75 13.00 -0.11 -8.53
CA ARG A 75 12.67 -1.41 -7.96
C ARG A 75 12.43 -2.44 -9.06
N GLN A 76 12.95 -3.64 -8.83
CA GLN A 76 12.75 -4.77 -9.75
C GLN A 76 11.28 -5.15 -9.92
N ALA A 77 10.45 -4.97 -8.87
CA ALA A 77 9.01 -5.18 -8.97
C ALA A 77 8.38 -4.25 -10.02
N TRP A 78 8.66 -2.95 -9.93
CA TRP A 78 8.17 -1.96 -10.89
C TRP A 78 8.72 -2.22 -12.31
N LEU A 79 10.00 -2.54 -12.45
CA LEU A 79 10.63 -2.84 -13.75
C LEU A 79 10.02 -4.06 -14.46
N LYS A 80 9.40 -5.01 -13.74
CA LYS A 80 8.71 -6.14 -14.40
C LYS A 80 7.56 -5.68 -15.29
N HIS A 81 6.92 -4.57 -14.93
CA HIS A 81 5.76 -4.02 -15.64
C HIS A 81 6.13 -2.90 -16.62
N HIS A 82 7.30 -2.25 -16.43
CA HIS A 82 7.66 -1.00 -17.13
C HIS A 82 9.02 -1.05 -17.85
N ARG A 83 9.43 -2.22 -18.37
CA ARG A 83 10.77 -2.45 -18.95
C ARG A 83 11.22 -1.41 -20.00
N GLU A 84 10.28 -0.78 -20.71
CA GLU A 84 10.55 0.18 -21.80
C GLU A 84 10.49 1.66 -21.37
N GLN A 85 10.07 1.95 -20.13
CA GLN A 85 9.73 3.31 -19.66
C GLN A 85 10.62 3.79 -18.50
N ALA A 86 11.81 3.21 -18.33
CA ALA A 86 12.73 3.53 -17.24
C ALA A 86 13.43 4.90 -17.44
N ASP A 87 12.67 5.98 -17.51
CA ASP A 87 13.20 7.33 -17.37
C ASP A 87 13.34 7.66 -15.87
N THR A 88 14.53 8.10 -15.48
CA THR A 88 15.09 7.89 -14.14
C THR A 88 14.75 8.95 -13.10
N THR A 89 14.06 10.04 -13.45
CA THR A 89 14.03 11.23 -12.55
C THR A 89 12.67 11.78 -12.17
N ASN A 90 11.56 11.16 -12.59
CA ASN A 90 10.22 11.63 -12.23
C ASN A 90 9.46 10.57 -11.42
N GLY A 91 9.19 10.88 -10.16
CA GLY A 91 8.38 10.07 -9.27
C GLY A 91 7.68 10.94 -8.23
N PHE A 92 6.46 10.56 -7.86
CA PHE A 92 5.59 11.32 -6.98
C PHE A 92 5.40 10.62 -5.64
N THR A 93 5.36 11.38 -4.54
CA THR A 93 4.87 10.82 -3.25
C THR A 93 3.35 10.64 -3.29
N ILE A 94 2.82 9.86 -2.34
CA ILE A 94 1.37 9.68 -2.15
C ILE A 94 0.66 11.03 -1.99
N GLU A 95 1.23 11.98 -1.25
CA GLU A 95 0.63 13.30 -1.05
C GLU A 95 0.61 14.12 -2.35
N GLN A 96 1.64 14.00 -3.17
CA GLN A 96 1.69 14.65 -4.48
C GLN A 96 0.67 14.04 -5.45
N LEU A 97 0.50 12.72 -5.42
CA LEU A 97 -0.51 12.02 -6.20
C LEU A 97 -1.93 12.39 -5.77
N ALA A 98 -2.19 12.44 -4.45
CA ALA A 98 -3.49 12.86 -3.90
C ALA A 98 -3.89 14.26 -4.38
N ASN A 99 -2.93 15.19 -4.48
CA ASN A 99 -3.18 16.52 -5.05
C ASN A 99 -3.46 16.51 -6.56
N LYS A 100 -2.87 15.58 -7.31
CA LYS A 100 -3.09 15.44 -8.76
C LYS A 100 -4.37 14.68 -9.10
N LEU A 101 -4.84 13.82 -8.20
CA LEU A 101 -5.96 12.91 -8.37
C LEU A 101 -7.01 13.16 -7.26
N PRO A 102 -7.58 14.37 -7.16
CA PRO A 102 -8.37 14.81 -6.01
C PRO A 102 -9.63 13.97 -5.79
N HIS A 103 -10.19 13.36 -6.84
CA HIS A 103 -11.35 12.48 -6.75
C HIS A 103 -11.08 11.21 -5.94
N MET A 104 -9.83 10.76 -5.93
CA MET A 104 -9.38 9.50 -5.31
C MET A 104 -8.44 9.72 -4.13
N ALA A 105 -8.15 10.96 -3.74
CA ALA A 105 -7.16 11.30 -2.72
C ALA A 105 -7.30 10.47 -1.42
N ASN A 106 -8.54 10.29 -0.94
CA ASN A 106 -8.81 9.53 0.29
C ASN A 106 -8.78 8.01 0.10
N GLN A 107 -8.92 7.53 -1.13
CA GLN A 107 -8.97 6.11 -1.48
C GLN A 107 -7.77 5.66 -2.31
N LEU A 108 -6.74 6.51 -2.42
CA LEU A 108 -5.59 6.26 -3.27
C LEU A 108 -4.86 4.99 -2.85
N GLY A 109 -4.76 4.71 -1.55
CA GLY A 109 -4.18 3.47 -1.05
C GLY A 109 -4.96 2.23 -1.49
N ALA A 110 -6.29 2.27 -1.46
CA ALA A 110 -7.12 1.14 -1.91
C ALA A 110 -7.02 0.94 -3.42
N PHE A 111 -7.03 2.03 -4.19
CA PHE A 111 -6.79 1.98 -5.63
C PHE A 111 -5.44 1.36 -5.96
N MET A 112 -4.37 1.80 -5.30
CA MET A 112 -3.02 1.28 -5.51
C MET A 112 -2.92 -0.21 -5.19
N GLU A 113 -3.60 -0.68 -4.14
CA GLU A 113 -3.68 -2.09 -3.82
C GLU A 113 -4.43 -2.89 -4.90
N ILE A 114 -5.56 -2.37 -5.38
CA ILE A 114 -6.38 -3.01 -6.43
C ILE A 114 -5.59 -3.09 -7.75
N GLU A 115 -5.05 -1.99 -8.24
CA GLU A 115 -4.27 -1.98 -9.48
C GLU A 115 -2.87 -2.61 -9.33
N ASN A 116 -2.49 -3.07 -8.13
CA ASN A 116 -1.15 -3.57 -7.80
C ASN A 116 -0.05 -2.58 -8.20
N ILE A 117 -0.23 -1.30 -7.87
CA ILE A 117 0.71 -0.23 -8.18
C ILE A 117 1.96 -0.40 -7.33
N GLU A 118 3.08 -0.67 -7.98
CA GLU A 118 4.36 -0.90 -7.33
C GLU A 118 5.12 0.41 -7.06
N ILE A 119 5.93 0.42 -6.00
CA ILE A 119 6.85 1.53 -5.73
C ILE A 119 7.91 1.57 -6.84
N LYS A 120 8.09 2.71 -7.50
CA LYS A 120 9.11 2.90 -8.53
C LYS A 120 10.51 2.95 -7.91
N TYR A 121 10.73 3.81 -6.91
CA TYR A 121 11.99 3.91 -6.15
C TYR A 121 11.76 4.59 -4.80
N PHE A 122 12.78 4.62 -3.94
CA PHE A 122 12.81 5.42 -2.72
C PHE A 122 13.76 6.61 -2.90
N ASP A 123 13.33 7.80 -2.53
CA ASP A 123 14.16 9.01 -2.62
C ASP A 123 15.22 9.09 -1.51
N ASP A 124 16.00 10.18 -1.48
CA ASP A 124 17.05 10.45 -0.48
C ASP A 124 16.53 10.50 0.97
N ASP A 125 15.23 10.78 1.15
CA ASP A 125 14.54 10.76 2.44
C ASP A 125 13.90 9.40 2.76
N PHE A 126 14.15 8.39 1.92
CA PHE A 126 13.56 7.05 1.95
C PHE A 126 12.04 7.04 1.80
N LYS A 127 11.46 8.08 1.19
CA LYS A 127 10.03 8.11 0.88
C LYS A 127 9.77 7.36 -0.43
N PRO A 128 8.70 6.56 -0.49
CA PRO A 128 8.33 5.87 -1.70
C PRO A 128 7.89 6.86 -2.78
N ARG A 129 8.37 6.62 -4.00
CA ARG A 129 8.03 7.37 -5.21
C ARG A 129 7.36 6.43 -6.20
N TYR A 130 6.27 6.89 -6.79
CA TYR A 130 5.47 6.15 -7.75
C TYR A 130 5.46 6.88 -9.09
N ASP A 131 5.26 6.13 -10.18
CA ASP A 131 5.08 6.75 -11.50
C ASP A 131 3.64 7.24 -11.66
N LEU A 132 3.47 8.41 -12.26
CA LEU A 132 2.13 8.93 -12.54
C LEU A 132 1.46 8.14 -13.67
N SER A 133 2.23 7.51 -14.55
CA SER A 133 1.71 6.66 -15.64
C SER A 133 0.90 5.48 -15.12
N ASP A 134 1.15 5.04 -13.89
CA ASP A 134 0.51 3.85 -13.33
C ASP A 134 -0.94 4.15 -12.89
N PHE A 135 -1.32 5.44 -12.83
CA PHE A 135 -2.65 5.91 -12.40
C PHE A 135 -3.55 6.31 -13.57
N GLN A 136 -3.36 5.69 -14.75
CA GLN A 136 -4.06 6.06 -15.98
C GLN A 136 -5.58 6.04 -15.86
N ASP A 137 -6.15 5.04 -15.19
CA ASP A 137 -7.61 4.88 -15.05
C ASP A 137 -8.27 6.02 -14.28
N ILE A 138 -7.58 6.62 -13.32
CA ILE A 138 -8.14 7.67 -12.46
C ILE A 138 -7.67 9.08 -12.82
N THR A 139 -7.01 9.25 -13.97
CA THR A 139 -6.76 10.58 -14.53
C THR A 139 -8.07 11.31 -14.82
N ILE A 140 -8.07 12.65 -14.81
CA ILE A 140 -9.26 13.47 -15.06
C ILE A 140 -10.04 13.04 -16.31
N ASN A 141 -9.33 12.65 -17.37
CA ASN A 141 -9.94 12.26 -18.65
C ASN A 141 -10.57 10.86 -18.60
N ASN A 142 -9.99 9.93 -17.84
CA ASN A 142 -10.40 8.52 -17.83
C ASN A 142 -11.33 8.17 -16.66
N TYR A 143 -11.23 8.92 -15.55
CA TYR A 143 -11.97 8.68 -14.31
C TYR A 143 -13.48 8.48 -14.53
N PRO A 144 -14.19 9.32 -15.34
CA PRO A 144 -15.63 9.15 -15.55
C PRO A 144 -16.03 7.78 -16.10
N SER A 145 -15.18 7.17 -16.92
CA SER A 145 -15.42 5.88 -17.60
C SER A 145 -14.67 4.70 -16.99
N SER A 146 -13.81 4.94 -15.99
CA SER A 146 -12.93 3.93 -15.40
C SER A 146 -13.68 2.84 -14.61
N GLY A 147 -14.87 3.18 -14.12
CA GLY A 147 -15.61 2.36 -13.16
C GLY A 147 -15.08 2.48 -11.72
N PHE A 148 -13.96 3.17 -11.50
CA PHE A 148 -13.60 3.68 -10.18
C PHE A 148 -14.45 4.91 -9.83
N LYS A 149 -14.86 4.96 -8.57
CA LYS A 149 -15.69 6.02 -7.99
C LYS A 149 -15.06 6.49 -6.68
N LYS A 150 -15.61 7.53 -6.06
CA LYS A 150 -15.01 8.16 -4.87
C LYS A 150 -14.99 7.20 -3.68
N ASN A 151 -16.02 6.39 -3.50
CA ASN A 151 -16.16 5.50 -2.34
C ASN A 151 -15.99 4.01 -2.68
N GLY A 152 -15.97 3.66 -3.96
CA GLY A 152 -15.87 2.28 -4.38
C GLY A 152 -15.56 2.14 -5.86
N MET A 153 -15.76 0.94 -6.39
CA MET A 153 -15.63 0.65 -7.81
C MET A 153 -16.79 -0.20 -8.29
N THR A 154 -17.09 -0.16 -9.58
CA THR A 154 -18.12 -1.05 -10.13
C THR A 154 -17.62 -2.48 -10.20
N LYS A 155 -18.56 -3.42 -10.17
CA LYS A 155 -18.29 -4.85 -10.34
C LYS A 155 -17.61 -5.14 -11.67
N GLU A 156 -18.05 -4.48 -12.74
CA GLU A 156 -17.48 -4.62 -14.08
C GLU A 156 -16.01 -4.17 -14.11
N ALA A 157 -15.66 -3.08 -13.43
CA ALA A 157 -14.28 -2.63 -13.33
C ALA A 157 -13.42 -3.67 -12.59
N PHE A 158 -13.92 -4.25 -11.50
CA PHE A 158 -13.19 -5.27 -10.74
C PHE A 158 -12.91 -6.50 -11.61
N LEU A 159 -13.92 -7.01 -12.31
CA LEU A 159 -13.79 -8.18 -13.18
C LEU A 159 -12.92 -7.91 -14.42
N LYS A 160 -12.87 -6.65 -14.88
CA LYS A 160 -11.96 -6.25 -15.97
C LYS A 160 -10.50 -6.31 -15.51
N LEU A 161 -10.20 -5.92 -14.27
CA LEU A 161 -8.84 -5.99 -13.72
C LEU A 161 -8.40 -7.43 -13.45
N TYR A 162 -9.34 -8.28 -13.04
CA TYR A 162 -9.07 -9.67 -12.72
C TYR A 162 -9.91 -10.62 -13.59
N PRO A 163 -9.60 -10.73 -14.88
CA PRO A 163 -10.39 -11.54 -15.82
C PRO A 163 -10.41 -13.04 -15.48
N GLN A 164 -9.48 -13.49 -14.64
CA GLN A 164 -9.45 -14.86 -14.11
C GLN A 164 -10.52 -15.11 -13.03
N VAL A 165 -11.09 -14.07 -12.42
CA VAL A 165 -12.10 -14.19 -11.36
C VAL A 165 -13.49 -14.36 -12.00
N PRO A 166 -14.18 -15.48 -11.77
CA PRO A 166 -15.55 -15.65 -12.24
C PRO A 166 -16.51 -14.71 -11.51
N GLU A 167 -17.49 -14.17 -12.24
CA GLU A 167 -18.49 -13.23 -11.69
C GLU A 167 -19.21 -13.79 -10.46
N ASN A 168 -19.65 -15.06 -10.53
CA ASN A 168 -20.33 -15.74 -9.45
C ASN A 168 -19.46 -15.94 -8.20
N LYS A 169 -18.13 -15.98 -8.35
CA LYS A 169 -17.21 -16.08 -7.22
C LYS A 169 -17.01 -14.75 -6.52
N LEU A 170 -17.03 -13.66 -7.27
CA LEU A 170 -17.07 -12.33 -6.69
C LEU A 170 -18.37 -12.13 -5.89
N ASP A 171 -19.52 -12.49 -6.46
CA ASP A 171 -20.81 -12.40 -5.75
C ASP A 171 -20.81 -13.23 -4.46
N GLU A 172 -20.36 -14.48 -4.52
CA GLU A 172 -20.27 -15.36 -3.35
C GLU A 172 -19.40 -14.74 -2.23
N VAL A 173 -18.25 -14.17 -2.55
CA VAL A 173 -17.37 -13.54 -1.55
C VAL A 173 -18.00 -12.28 -0.96
N LEU A 174 -18.63 -11.44 -1.77
CA LEU A 174 -19.30 -10.24 -1.30
C LEU A 174 -20.53 -10.57 -0.43
N ASP A 175 -21.29 -11.59 -0.80
CA ASP A 175 -22.44 -12.07 -0.03
C ASP A 175 -22.01 -12.65 1.32
N ILE A 176 -20.97 -13.50 1.36
CA ILE A 176 -20.45 -14.06 2.63
C ILE A 176 -19.89 -12.96 3.54
N ALA A 177 -19.32 -11.90 2.94
CA ALA A 177 -18.82 -10.74 3.68
C ALA A 177 -19.92 -9.77 4.14
N ASP A 178 -21.20 -10.08 3.92
CA ASP A 178 -22.34 -9.20 4.19
C ASP A 178 -22.14 -7.79 3.57
N CYS A 179 -21.61 -7.74 2.35
CA CYS A 179 -21.24 -6.48 1.69
C CYS A 179 -22.47 -5.61 1.38
N GLU A 180 -22.55 -4.44 2.00
CA GLU A 180 -23.51 -3.40 1.67
C GLU A 180 -23.04 -2.61 0.44
N LEU A 181 -23.57 -2.96 -0.75
CA LEU A 181 -23.30 -2.21 -1.97
C LEU A 181 -23.82 -0.77 -1.86
N GLU A 182 -22.98 0.19 -2.25
CA GLU A 182 -23.32 1.61 -2.24
C GLU A 182 -23.81 2.08 -3.61
N LYS A 183 -24.47 3.24 -3.64
CA LYS A 183 -24.87 3.90 -4.89
C LYS A 183 -24.20 5.27 -4.98
N GLU A 184 -23.34 5.44 -5.98
CA GLU A 184 -22.65 6.69 -6.28
C GLU A 184 -22.95 7.11 -7.73
N ASP A 185 -23.46 8.33 -7.93
CA ASP A 185 -23.82 8.85 -9.26
C ASP A 185 -24.69 7.90 -10.10
N ASN A 186 -25.73 7.36 -9.48
CA ASN A 186 -26.63 6.35 -10.04
C ASN A 186 -26.00 5.00 -10.42
N THR A 187 -24.74 4.78 -10.05
CA THR A 187 -24.01 3.54 -10.30
C THR A 187 -23.88 2.77 -8.99
N VAL A 188 -24.13 1.45 -9.02
CA VAL A 188 -23.89 0.58 -7.87
C VAL A 188 -22.39 0.29 -7.79
N VAL A 189 -21.82 0.42 -6.60
CA VAL A 189 -20.38 0.24 -6.36
C VAL A 189 -20.13 -0.70 -5.19
N ILE A 190 -19.06 -1.46 -5.30
CA ILE A 190 -18.44 -2.22 -4.21
C ILE A 190 -17.57 -1.21 -3.44
N PRO A 191 -17.82 -0.96 -2.14
CA PRO A 191 -16.95 -0.07 -1.37
C PRO A 191 -15.50 -0.58 -1.38
N TYR A 192 -14.54 0.34 -1.38
CA TYR A 192 -13.13 -0.02 -1.58
C TYR A 192 -12.57 -1.04 -0.58
N TRP A 193 -13.04 -1.00 0.67
CA TRP A 193 -12.64 -1.99 1.67
C TRP A 193 -13.01 -3.41 1.24
N TYR A 194 -14.25 -3.61 0.78
CA TYR A 194 -14.72 -4.90 0.25
C TYR A 194 -13.99 -5.28 -1.05
N ALA A 195 -13.73 -4.33 -1.95
CA ALA A 195 -13.02 -4.61 -3.19
C ALA A 195 -11.58 -5.08 -2.93
N VAL A 196 -10.83 -4.38 -2.06
CA VAL A 196 -9.47 -4.79 -1.67
C VAL A 196 -9.46 -6.19 -1.05
N ASN A 197 -10.40 -6.45 -0.15
CA ASN A 197 -10.49 -7.73 0.54
C ASN A 197 -10.95 -8.88 -0.37
N ALA A 198 -11.86 -8.60 -1.32
CA ALA A 198 -12.24 -9.57 -2.33
C ALA A 198 -11.05 -9.94 -3.24
N LYS A 199 -10.22 -8.97 -3.65
CA LYS A 199 -8.97 -9.24 -4.36
C LYS A 199 -8.06 -10.16 -3.55
N ARG A 200 -7.86 -9.88 -2.26
CA ARG A 200 -6.98 -10.70 -1.41
C ARG A 200 -7.40 -12.16 -1.38
N VAL A 201 -8.69 -12.43 -1.22
CA VAL A 201 -9.24 -13.79 -1.21
C VAL A 201 -9.20 -14.43 -2.60
N LEU A 202 -9.64 -13.72 -3.64
CA LEU A 202 -9.89 -14.29 -4.96
C LEU A 202 -8.67 -14.32 -5.88
N VAL A 203 -7.70 -13.44 -5.64
CA VAL A 203 -6.52 -13.23 -6.50
C VAL A 203 -5.25 -13.56 -5.74
N ASP A 204 -5.08 -13.02 -4.54
CA ASP A 204 -3.84 -13.20 -3.77
C ASP A 204 -3.79 -14.53 -3.01
N GLY A 205 -4.93 -15.17 -2.81
CA GLY A 205 -5.05 -16.48 -2.15
C GLY A 205 -5.02 -16.41 -0.62
N ASP A 206 -5.28 -15.23 -0.05
CA ASP A 206 -5.42 -15.05 1.39
C ASP A 206 -6.69 -15.77 1.90
N SER A 207 -6.66 -16.18 3.17
CA SER A 207 -7.85 -16.82 3.75
C SER A 207 -8.95 -15.78 4.00
N PHE A 208 -10.21 -16.20 3.83
CA PHE A 208 -11.37 -15.32 4.04
C PHE A 208 -11.40 -14.76 5.48
N ILE A 209 -11.21 -15.64 6.47
CA ILE A 209 -11.22 -15.29 7.90
C ILE A 209 -10.17 -14.22 8.21
N GLU A 210 -8.94 -14.38 7.73
CA GLU A 210 -7.87 -13.40 7.98
C GLU A 210 -8.16 -12.03 7.35
N THR A 211 -8.97 -12.01 6.31
CA THR A 211 -9.22 -10.82 5.50
C THR A 211 -10.46 -10.04 5.97
N PHE A 212 -11.52 -10.73 6.39
CA PHE A 212 -12.83 -10.12 6.71
C PHE A 212 -13.22 -10.19 8.19
N ASP A 213 -12.62 -11.08 9.01
CA ASP A 213 -12.97 -11.22 10.44
C ASP A 213 -12.00 -10.49 11.39
N ASN A 214 -11.03 -9.74 10.86
CA ASN A 214 -10.05 -8.93 11.61
C ASN A 214 -10.35 -7.43 11.53
#